data_AF-A0A946MZH0-F1
#
_entry.id   AF-A0A946MZH0-F1
#
_cell.length_a   1.000
_cell.length_b   1.000
_cell.length_c   1.000
_cell.angle_alpha   90.00
_cell.angle_beta   90.00
_cell.angle_gamma   90.00
#
_symmetry.space_group_name_H-M   'P 1'
#
loop_
_entity.id
_entity.type
_entity.pdbx_description
1 polymer ?
#
loop_
_entity_poly.entity_id
_entity_poly.type
_entity_poly.pdbx_seq_one_letter_code
_entity_poly.pdbx_strand_id
1 'polypeptide(L)'
;VARQTLNTSGYIVGIFIAANFFAFILRRFGGDEIIENLVLGTFENPYMVIGFILLIIFLLGFLLDWIEITLIIMPLMLPVVLDLNIPVDGYGIVDDPSVVWFAILVAVTLQTSFLTPPVGFALFYLKGVCPPDISLGHIYRGVVPFVLLQLLGLAIVFFLPELTTWLPAKAYGN
;
A
#
# COMPACT_ATOMS: atom_id res chain seq x y z
N VAL A 1 -20.39 24.68 7.07
CA VAL A 1 -19.27 24.18 6.25
C VAL A 1 -17.96 24.21 7.03
N ALA A 2 -17.36 25.37 7.35
CA ALA A 2 -16.06 25.46 8.04
C ALA A 2 -15.96 24.63 9.34
N ARG A 3 -16.95 24.68 10.23
CA ARG A 3 -16.99 23.86 11.47
C ARG A 3 -17.06 22.35 11.22
N GLN A 4 -17.76 21.94 10.16
CA GLN A 4 -17.89 20.53 9.78
C GLN A 4 -16.58 20.01 9.21
N THR A 5 -15.95 20.78 8.32
CA THR A 5 -14.60 20.48 7.79
C THR A 5 -13.59 20.36 8.92
N LEU A 6 -13.63 21.28 9.89
CA LEU A 6 -12.71 21.30 11.02
C LEU A 6 -12.90 20.10 11.96
N ASN A 7 -14.14 19.66 12.19
CA ASN A 7 -14.43 18.44 12.95
C ASN A 7 -13.94 17.18 12.23
N THR A 8 -14.21 17.03 10.92
CA THR A 8 -13.74 15.87 10.14
C THR A 8 -12.21 15.81 10.10
N SER A 9 -11.54 16.95 9.86
CA SER A 9 -10.08 17.03 9.94
C SER A 9 -9.56 16.72 11.35
N GLY A 10 -10.26 17.16 12.40
CA GLY A 10 -9.92 16.86 13.79
C GLY A 10 -9.97 15.37 14.12
N TYR A 11 -10.99 14.64 13.63
CA TYR A 11 -11.06 13.17 13.80
C TYR A 11 -9.89 12.47 13.12
N ILE A 12 -9.58 12.86 11.88
CA ILE A 12 -8.46 12.29 11.11
C ILE A 12 -7.13 12.53 11.83
N VAL A 13 -6.88 13.76 12.31
CA VAL A 13 -5.66 14.10 13.07
C VAL A 13 -5.60 13.33 14.40
N GLY A 14 -6.73 13.17 15.10
CA GLY A 14 -6.80 12.38 16.33
C GLY A 14 -6.41 10.91 16.12
N ILE A 15 -6.92 10.29 15.04
CA ILE A 15 -6.55 8.93 14.65
C ILE A 15 -5.05 8.85 14.34
N PHE A 16 -4.48 9.82 13.63
CA PHE A 16 -3.04 9.84 13.35
C PHE A 16 -2.17 9.90 14.61
N ILE A 17 -2.55 10.72 15.60
CA ILE A 17 -1.79 10.82 16.85
C ILE A 17 -1.83 9.48 17.60
N ALA A 18 -3.00 8.86 17.72
CA ALA A 18 -3.15 7.57 18.39
C ALA A 18 -2.40 6.44 17.68
N ALA A 19 -2.49 6.38 16.35
CA ALA A 19 -1.80 5.40 15.52
C ALA A 19 -0.27 5.50 15.61
N ASN A 20 0.28 6.72 15.53
CA ASN A 20 1.72 6.95 15.68
C ASN A 20 2.21 6.56 17.08
N PHE A 21 1.44 6.88 18.12
CA PHE A 21 1.78 6.51 19.48
C PHE A 21 1.77 4.98 19.68
N PHE A 22 0.77 4.30 19.13
CA PHE A 22 0.71 2.84 19.14
C PHE A 22 1.89 2.21 18.40
N ALA A 23 2.17 2.65 17.17
CA ALA A 23 3.28 2.13 16.37
C ALA A 23 4.64 2.36 17.06
N PHE A 24 4.81 3.52 17.71
CA PHE A 24 6.01 3.84 18.48
C PHE A 24 6.19 2.91 19.68
N ILE A 25 5.13 2.71 20.48
CA ILE A 25 5.18 1.79 21.63
C ILE A 25 5.43 0.36 21.16
N LEU A 26 4.71 -0.10 20.13
CA LEU A 26 4.86 -1.45 19.60
C LEU A 26 6.31 -1.73 19.19
N ARG A 27 6.93 -0.81 18.44
CA ARG A 27 8.37 -0.88 18.12
C ARG A 27 9.25 -0.84 19.36
N ARG A 28 8.92 0.00 20.35
CA ARG A 28 9.71 0.08 21.59
C ARG A 28 9.73 -1.22 22.39
N PHE A 29 8.67 -2.02 22.31
CA PHE A 29 8.55 -3.33 22.94
C PHE A 29 9.04 -4.50 22.06
N GLY A 30 9.71 -4.23 20.93
CA GLY A 30 10.25 -5.26 20.03
C GLY A 30 9.20 -5.88 19.10
N GLY A 31 8.09 -5.19 18.82
CA GLY A 31 7.07 -5.69 17.90
C GLY A 31 7.56 -5.83 16.46
N ASP A 32 8.58 -5.06 16.08
CA ASP A 32 9.34 -5.21 14.84
C ASP A 32 10.06 -6.56 14.78
N GLU A 33 10.82 -6.93 15.82
CA GLU A 33 11.50 -8.24 15.89
C GLU A 33 10.49 -9.41 15.87
N ILE A 34 9.35 -9.27 16.56
CA ILE A 34 8.32 -10.31 16.59
C ILE A 34 7.76 -10.54 15.18
N ILE A 35 7.44 -9.46 14.45
CA ILE A 35 6.87 -9.54 13.11
C ILE A 35 7.90 -10.04 12.10
N GLU A 36 9.14 -9.56 12.20
CA GLU A 36 10.26 -10.03 11.38
C GLU A 36 10.44 -11.54 11.53
N ASN A 37 10.54 -12.05 12.77
CA ASN A 37 10.67 -13.48 13.04
C ASN A 37 9.45 -14.30 12.58
N LEU A 38 8.23 -13.76 12.72
CA LEU A 38 7.02 -14.41 12.23
C LEU A 38 7.02 -14.55 10.71
N VAL A 39 7.44 -13.50 10.01
CA VAL A 39 7.40 -13.42 8.55
C VAL A 39 8.56 -14.20 7.92
N LEU A 40 9.78 -13.98 8.39
CA LEU A 40 10.98 -14.71 7.93
C LEU A 40 10.94 -16.18 8.33
N GLY A 41 10.32 -16.53 9.46
CA GLY A 41 10.14 -17.91 9.90
C GLY A 41 9.07 -18.69 9.11
N THR A 42 8.19 -18.00 8.38
CA THR A 42 7.08 -18.64 7.64
C THR A 42 7.44 -18.96 6.19
N PHE A 43 8.30 -18.17 5.55
CA PHE A 43 8.62 -18.32 4.14
C PHE A 43 10.13 -18.21 3.86
N GLU A 44 10.71 -19.23 3.25
CA GLU A 44 12.14 -19.24 2.87
C GLU A 44 12.43 -18.36 1.64
N ASN A 45 11.42 -18.05 0.81
CA ASN A 45 11.59 -17.26 -0.41
C ASN A 45 11.22 -15.78 -0.16
N PRO A 46 12.16 -14.83 -0.34
CA PRO A 46 11.91 -13.40 -0.17
C PRO A 46 10.73 -12.84 -0.97
N TYR A 47 10.51 -13.35 -2.20
CA TYR A 47 9.40 -12.91 -3.03
C TYR A 47 8.04 -13.38 -2.50
N MET A 48 7.99 -14.57 -1.87
CA MET A 48 6.77 -15.06 -1.22
C MET A 48 6.45 -14.25 0.03
N VAL A 49 7.47 -13.83 0.79
CA VAL A 49 7.30 -12.90 1.91
C VAL A 49 6.65 -11.59 1.44
N ILE A 50 7.19 -10.96 0.40
CA ILE A 50 6.63 -9.72 -0.15
C ILE A 50 5.20 -9.93 -0.65
N GLY A 51 4.94 -11.02 -1.38
CA GLY A 51 3.59 -11.35 -1.85
C GLY A 51 2.58 -11.50 -0.69
N PHE A 52 3.00 -12.14 0.40
CA PHE A 52 2.17 -12.29 1.61
C PHE A 52 1.90 -10.93 2.30
N ILE A 53 2.92 -10.07 2.40
CA ILE A 53 2.79 -8.72 2.94
C ILE A 53 1.81 -7.90 2.10
N LEU A 54 1.94 -7.92 0.78
CA LEU A 54 1.03 -7.22 -0.14
C LEU A 54 -0.40 -7.73 -0.01
N LEU A 55 -0.59 -9.03 0.21
CA LEU A 55 -1.91 -9.61 0.45
C LEU A 55 -2.53 -9.08 1.76
N ILE A 56 -1.75 -9.02 2.85
CA ILE A 56 -2.21 -8.43 4.11
C ILE A 56 -2.58 -6.95 3.91
N ILE A 57 -1.72 -6.19 3.23
CA ILE A 57 -1.97 -4.77 2.93
C ILE A 57 -3.24 -4.60 2.10
N PHE A 58 -3.45 -5.46 1.10
CA PHE A 58 -4.64 -5.44 0.26
C PHE A 58 -5.92 -5.65 1.08
N LEU A 59 -5.91 -6.61 2.02
CA LEU A 59 -7.02 -6.88 2.93
C LEU A 59 -7.24 -5.74 3.93
N LEU A 60 -6.17 -5.18 4.49
CA LEU A 60 -6.23 -4.03 5.40
C LEU A 60 -6.76 -2.77 4.68
N GLY A 61 -6.44 -2.60 3.40
CA GLY A 61 -6.91 -1.50 2.57
C GLY A 61 -8.43 -1.46 2.37
N PHE A 62 -9.14 -2.55 2.68
CA PHE A 62 -10.60 -2.50 2.73
C PHE A 62 -11.12 -1.77 3.97
N LEU A 63 -10.41 -1.78 5.09
CA LEU A 63 -10.89 -1.21 6.34
C LEU A 63 -10.26 0.17 6.64
N LEU A 64 -8.97 0.32 6.33
CA LEU A 64 -8.14 1.47 6.68
C LEU A 64 -7.82 2.33 5.46
N ASP A 65 -7.62 3.63 5.69
CA ASP A 65 -7.22 4.58 4.64
C ASP A 65 -5.74 4.38 4.25
N TRP A 66 -5.36 4.78 3.03
CA TRP A 66 -3.99 4.67 2.53
C TRP A 66 -3.00 5.43 3.40
N ILE A 67 -3.42 6.57 4.00
CA ILE A 67 -2.56 7.36 4.89
C ILE A 67 -2.27 6.57 6.18
N GLU A 68 -3.28 5.92 6.75
CA GLU A 68 -3.14 5.13 7.98
C GLU A 68 -2.23 3.92 7.76
N ILE A 69 -2.43 3.21 6.65
CA ILE A 69 -1.58 2.08 6.27
C ILE A 69 -0.14 2.54 6.05
N THR A 70 0.06 3.66 5.34
CA THR A 70 1.41 4.20 5.09
C THR A 70 2.10 4.58 6.40
N LEU A 71 1.39 5.12 7.39
CA LEU A 71 1.99 5.54 8.65
C LEU A 71 2.28 4.36 9.60
N ILE A 72 1.47 3.29 9.57
CA ILE A 72 1.61 2.16 10.49
C ILE A 72 2.46 1.06 9.88
N ILE A 73 2.11 0.61 8.67
CA ILE A 73 2.68 -0.58 8.04
C ILE A 73 4.03 -0.28 7.40
N MET A 74 4.20 0.84 6.68
CA MET A 74 5.48 1.09 6.00
C MET A 74 6.68 1.13 6.94
N PRO A 75 6.65 1.83 8.10
CA PRO A 75 7.78 1.80 9.01
C PRO A 75 7.99 0.39 9.60
N LEU A 76 6.91 -0.33 9.85
CA LEU A 76 6.97 -1.68 10.41
C LEU A 76 7.59 -2.69 9.44
N MET A 77 7.32 -2.55 8.14
CA MET A 77 7.84 -3.44 7.10
C MET A 77 9.20 -3.03 6.56
N LEU A 78 9.63 -1.77 6.77
CA LEU A 78 10.94 -1.28 6.35
C LEU A 78 12.12 -2.18 6.77
N PRO A 79 12.28 -2.57 8.06
CA PRO A 79 13.39 -3.45 8.45
C PRO A 79 13.33 -4.79 7.71
N VAL A 80 12.14 -5.40 7.63
CA VAL A 80 11.93 -6.67 6.92
C VAL A 80 12.38 -6.57 5.45
N VAL A 81 12.02 -5.49 4.75
CA VAL A 81 12.39 -5.31 3.33
C VAL A 81 13.91 -5.11 3.15
N LEU A 82 14.56 -4.42 4.08
CA LEU A 82 16.01 -4.23 4.07
C LEU A 82 16.73 -5.56 4.34
N ASP A 83 16.23 -6.37 5.29
CA ASP A 83 16.82 -7.66 5.66
C ASP A 83 16.66 -8.73 4.58
N LEU A 84 15.57 -8.67 3.80
CA LEU A 84 15.36 -9.56 2.65
C LEU A 84 16.40 -9.35 1.53
N ASN A 85 17.11 -8.21 1.53
CA ASN A 85 18.22 -7.87 0.63
C ASN A 85 17.96 -8.27 -0.84
N ILE A 86 16.78 -7.89 -1.33
CA ILE A 86 16.33 -8.24 -2.67
C ILE A 86 17.22 -7.51 -3.69
N PRO A 87 17.82 -8.23 -4.65
CA PRO A 87 18.70 -7.62 -5.64
C PRO A 87 17.88 -6.76 -6.61
N VAL A 88 17.72 -5.48 -6.28
CA VAL A 88 17.13 -4.47 -7.16
C VAL A 88 18.23 -3.50 -7.56
N ASP A 89 18.47 -3.36 -8.85
CA ASP A 89 19.46 -2.41 -9.35
C ASP A 89 18.97 -0.96 -9.20
N GLY A 90 19.64 -0.22 -8.33
CA GLY A 90 19.44 1.23 -8.14
C GLY A 90 20.25 2.11 -9.08
N TYR A 91 20.98 1.51 -10.03
CA TYR A 91 21.86 2.18 -10.99
C TYR A 91 22.89 3.14 -10.36
N GLY A 92 23.21 2.97 -9.06
CA GLY A 92 24.11 3.84 -8.31
C GLY A 92 23.58 5.24 -7.99
N ILE A 93 22.29 5.50 -8.25
CA ILE A 93 21.63 6.81 -8.08
C ILE A 93 20.52 6.73 -7.02
N VAL A 94 19.83 5.60 -6.94
CA VAL A 94 18.74 5.38 -5.98
C VAL A 94 19.31 4.75 -4.72
N ASP A 95 19.24 5.49 -3.61
CA ASP A 95 19.47 4.95 -2.27
C ASP A 95 18.34 3.95 -1.92
N ASP A 96 18.70 2.76 -1.46
CA ASP A 96 17.78 1.68 -1.08
C ASP A 96 16.72 1.31 -2.15
N PRO A 97 17.15 0.81 -3.33
CA PRO A 97 16.26 0.53 -4.46
C PRO A 97 15.19 -0.52 -4.15
N SER A 98 15.45 -1.45 -3.23
CA SER A 98 14.48 -2.45 -2.74
C SER A 98 13.31 -1.80 -1.99
N VAL A 99 13.56 -0.73 -1.23
CA VAL A 99 12.54 0.00 -0.48
C VAL A 99 11.66 0.81 -1.43
N VAL A 100 12.25 1.45 -2.44
CA VAL A 100 11.51 2.19 -3.47
C VAL A 100 10.59 1.27 -4.26
N TRP A 101 11.11 0.10 -4.67
CA TRP A 101 10.33 -0.92 -5.35
C TRP A 101 9.15 -1.39 -4.49
N PHE A 102 9.40 -1.71 -3.22
CA PHE A 102 8.35 -2.11 -2.28
C PHE A 102 7.30 -1.02 -2.07
N ALA A 103 7.72 0.24 -1.91
CA ALA A 103 6.82 1.37 -1.75
C ALA A 103 5.87 1.53 -2.95
N ILE A 104 6.37 1.32 -4.17
CA ILE A 104 5.55 1.36 -5.38
C ILE A 104 4.59 0.17 -5.44
N LEU A 105 5.03 -1.04 -5.08
CA LEU A 105 4.14 -2.20 -4.98
C LEU A 105 2.98 -1.95 -3.99
N VAL A 106 3.30 -1.38 -2.83
CA VAL A 106 2.31 -0.98 -1.82
C VAL A 106 1.36 0.07 -2.40
N ALA A 107 1.87 1.11 -3.06
CA ALA A 107 1.05 2.16 -3.67
C ALA A 107 0.06 1.61 -4.71
N VAL A 108 0.53 0.74 -5.62
CA VAL A 108 -0.31 0.11 -6.65
C VAL A 108 -1.34 -0.83 -6.00
N THR A 109 -0.95 -1.57 -4.97
CA THR A 109 -1.83 -2.48 -4.21
C THR A 109 -2.93 -1.69 -3.50
N LEU A 110 -2.59 -0.58 -2.85
CA LEU A 110 -3.56 0.29 -2.19
C LEU A 110 -4.55 0.87 -3.20
N GLN A 111 -4.09 1.43 -4.32
CA GLN A 111 -4.98 1.89 -5.39
C GLN A 111 -5.98 0.80 -5.85
N THR A 112 -5.53 -0.45 -5.94
CA THR A 112 -6.39 -1.59 -6.29
C THR A 112 -7.44 -1.85 -5.22
N SER A 113 -7.05 -1.80 -3.94
CA SER A 113 -7.95 -2.02 -2.80
C SER A 113 -9.08 -0.97 -2.75
N PHE A 114 -8.77 0.30 -3.02
CA PHE A 114 -9.77 1.39 -3.13
C PHE A 114 -10.79 1.20 -4.26
N LEU A 115 -10.45 0.42 -5.29
CA LEU A 115 -11.30 0.13 -6.45
C LEU A 115 -12.06 -1.20 -6.32
N THR A 116 -11.72 -2.05 -5.34
CA THR A 116 -12.29 -3.40 -5.22
C THR A 116 -13.47 -3.42 -4.22
N PRO A 117 -14.59 -4.11 -4.52
CA PRO A 117 -15.72 -4.23 -3.60
C PRO A 117 -15.33 -5.06 -2.36
N PRO A 118 -15.14 -4.43 -1.19
CA PRO A 118 -16.19 -4.33 -0.16
C PRO A 118 -16.38 -2.91 0.42
N VAL A 119 -15.40 -2.01 0.25
CA VAL A 119 -15.35 -0.66 0.80
C VAL A 119 -14.77 0.31 -0.24
N GLY A 120 -15.13 0.12 -1.50
CA GLY A 120 -14.68 0.97 -2.61
C GLY A 120 -15.29 2.38 -2.49
N PHE A 121 -14.68 3.27 -1.72
CA PHE A 121 -15.12 4.65 -1.52
C PHE A 121 -15.39 5.35 -2.86
N ALA A 122 -14.55 5.09 -3.87
CA ALA A 122 -14.72 5.60 -5.22
C ALA A 122 -16.01 5.08 -5.89
N LEU A 123 -16.36 3.81 -5.68
CA LEU A 123 -17.58 3.19 -6.23
C LEU A 123 -18.85 3.74 -5.56
N PHE A 124 -18.80 3.94 -4.23
CA PHE A 124 -19.92 4.56 -3.49
C PHE A 124 -20.07 6.05 -3.82
N TYR A 125 -18.96 6.76 -4.02
CA TYR A 125 -18.97 8.14 -4.48
C TYR A 125 -19.59 8.25 -5.88
N LEU A 126 -19.19 7.38 -6.82
CA LEU A 126 -19.79 7.29 -8.14
C LEU A 126 -21.30 6.98 -8.07
N LYS A 127 -21.72 6.07 -7.19
CA LYS A 127 -23.15 5.81 -7.00
C LYS A 127 -23.91 7.04 -6.49
N GLY A 128 -23.28 7.89 -5.67
CA GLY A 128 -23.86 9.14 -5.16
C GLY A 128 -24.13 10.20 -6.25
N VAL A 129 -23.40 10.16 -7.37
CA VAL A 129 -23.59 11.09 -8.50
C VAL A 129 -24.32 10.47 -9.70
N CYS A 130 -24.44 9.15 -9.76
CA CYS A 130 -25.11 8.45 -10.86
C CYS A 130 -26.64 8.50 -10.75
N PRO A 131 -27.35 8.52 -11.91
CA PRO A 131 -28.81 8.40 -11.96
C PRO A 131 -29.34 7.16 -11.20
N PRO A 132 -30.58 7.21 -10.69
CA PRO A 132 -31.17 6.09 -9.93
C PRO A 132 -31.23 4.78 -10.72
N ASP A 133 -31.29 4.84 -12.06
CA ASP A 133 -31.34 3.68 -12.95
C ASP A 133 -30.04 2.84 -12.98
N ILE A 134 -28.91 3.41 -12.52
CA ILE A 134 -27.63 2.70 -12.48
C ILE A 134 -27.51 1.96 -11.13
N SER A 135 -27.62 0.64 -11.17
CA SER A 135 -27.41 -0.21 -9.99
C SER A 135 -25.93 -0.30 -9.60
N LEU A 136 -25.64 -0.62 -8.34
CA LEU A 136 -24.27 -0.87 -7.85
C LEU A 136 -23.58 -1.99 -8.64
N GLY A 137 -24.35 -2.98 -9.12
CA GLY A 137 -23.86 -4.07 -9.95
C GLY A 137 -23.33 -3.61 -11.32
N HIS A 138 -23.90 -2.55 -11.92
CA HIS A 138 -23.38 -1.98 -13.16
C HIS A 138 -22.01 -1.32 -12.92
N ILE A 139 -21.87 -0.61 -11.80
CA ILE A 139 -20.62 0.05 -11.41
C ILE A 139 -19.54 -1.00 -11.13
N TYR A 140 -19.88 -2.07 -10.40
CA TYR A 140 -18.94 -3.16 -10.11
C TYR A 140 -18.48 -3.85 -11.39
N ARG A 141 -19.39 -4.15 -12.32
CA ARG A 141 -19.01 -4.77 -13.59
C ARG A 141 -18.15 -3.84 -14.46
N GLY A 142 -18.35 -2.53 -14.36
CA GLY A 142 -17.54 -1.52 -15.02
C GLY A 142 -16.12 -1.39 -14.44
N VAL A 143 -15.91 -1.64 -13.14
CA VAL A 143 -14.58 -1.51 -12.52
C VAL A 143 -13.69 -2.75 -12.73
N VAL A 144 -14.28 -3.93 -12.97
CA VAL A 144 -13.53 -5.18 -13.22
C VAL A 144 -12.39 -5.02 -14.23
N PRO A 145 -12.57 -4.44 -15.44
CA PRO A 145 -11.46 -4.25 -16.37
C PRO A 145 -10.34 -3.35 -15.83
N PHE A 146 -10.68 -2.34 -15.02
CA PHE A 146 -9.67 -1.47 -14.38
C PHE A 146 -8.90 -2.21 -13.30
N VAL A 147 -9.58 -3.01 -12.47
CA VAL A 147 -8.93 -3.85 -11.46
C VAL A 147 -7.98 -4.86 -12.12
N LEU A 148 -8.39 -5.46 -13.25
CA LEU A 148 -7.52 -6.37 -14.00
C LEU A 148 -6.27 -5.68 -14.55
N LEU A 149 -6.41 -4.47 -15.10
CA LEU A 149 -5.25 -3.67 -15.54
C LEU A 149 -4.33 -3.31 -14.37
N GLN A 150 -4.89 -2.99 -13.21
CA GLN A 150 -4.12 -2.66 -12.01
C GLN A 150 -3.37 -3.87 -11.47
N LEU A 151 -4.01 -5.04 -11.41
CA LEU A 151 -3.36 -6.31 -11.03
C LEU A 151 -2.27 -6.71 -12.03
N LEU A 152 -2.49 -6.46 -13.32
CA LEU A 152 -1.49 -6.67 -14.35
C LEU A 152 -0.30 -5.72 -14.16
N GLY A 153 -0.54 -4.45 -13.85
CA GLY A 153 0.50 -3.48 -13.50
C GLY A 153 1.27 -3.91 -12.25
N LEU A 154 0.58 -4.38 -11.21
CA LEU A 154 1.20 -4.92 -9.99
C LEU A 154 2.09 -6.12 -10.30
N ALA A 155 1.61 -7.06 -11.11
CA ALA A 155 2.39 -8.22 -11.53
C ALA A 155 3.62 -7.82 -12.35
N ILE A 156 3.48 -6.87 -13.28
CA ILE A 156 4.62 -6.34 -14.05
C ILE A 156 5.66 -5.75 -13.11
N VAL A 157 5.27 -4.87 -12.18
CA VAL A 157 6.23 -4.25 -11.25
C VAL A 157 6.84 -5.29 -10.32
N PHE A 158 6.09 -6.31 -9.93
CA PHE A 158 6.58 -7.39 -9.09
C PHE A 158 7.66 -8.24 -9.78
N PHE A 159 7.50 -8.55 -11.08
CA PHE A 159 8.48 -9.32 -11.85
C PHE A 159 9.60 -8.48 -12.48
N LEU A 160 9.35 -7.19 -12.72
CA LEU A 160 10.29 -6.24 -13.32
C LEU A 160 10.56 -5.06 -12.36
N PRO A 161 11.32 -5.28 -11.28
CA PRO A 161 11.62 -4.24 -10.30
C PRO A 161 12.41 -3.07 -10.89
N GLU A 162 13.14 -3.27 -11.99
CA GLU A 162 13.86 -2.22 -12.69
C GLU A 162 12.95 -1.08 -13.18
N LEU A 163 11.66 -1.33 -13.41
CA LEU A 163 10.72 -0.28 -13.82
C LEU A 163 10.61 0.83 -12.76
N THR A 164 10.81 0.50 -11.49
CA THR A 164 10.70 1.47 -10.39
C THR A 164 11.94 2.33 -10.25
N THR A 165 13.11 1.82 -10.64
CA THR A 165 14.41 2.49 -10.45
C THR A 165 14.97 3.08 -11.74
N TRP A 166 14.63 2.53 -12.90
CA TRP A 166 15.14 2.95 -14.21
C TRP A 166 14.76 4.38 -14.56
N LEU A 167 13.50 4.76 -14.38
CA LEU A 167 13.05 6.12 -14.73
C LEU A 167 13.70 7.18 -13.83
N PRO A 168 13.72 7.03 -12.49
CA PRO A 168 14.52 7.89 -11.62
C PRO A 168 16.00 7.94 -12.01
N ALA A 169 16.61 6.78 -12.28
CA ALA A 169 18.02 6.70 -12.66
C ALA A 169 18.32 7.45 -13.97
N LYS A 170 17.40 7.42 -14.95
CA LYS A 170 17.57 8.16 -16.21
C LYS A 170 17.23 9.64 -16.10
N ALA A 171 16.31 10.01 -15.21
CA ALA A 171 15.90 11.39 -15.01
C ALA A 171 16.88 12.19 -14.14
N TYR A 172 17.48 11.53 -13.14
CA TYR A 172 18.42 12.14 -12.19
C TYR A 172 19.88 11.72 -12.41
N GLY A 173 20.14 10.72 -13.25
CA GLY A 173 21.47 10.39 -13.75
C GLY A 173 21.82 11.30 -14.92
N ASN A 174 22.96 12.00 -14.81
CA ASN A 174 23.54 12.79 -15.89
C ASN A 174 23.82 11.94 -17.14
#